data_AF-A0A816QP97-F1
#
_entry.id   AF-A0A816QP97-F1
#
_cell.length_a   1.000
_cell.length_b   1.000
_cell.length_c   1.000
_cell.angle_alpha   90.00
_cell.angle_beta   90.00
_cell.angle_gamma   90.00
#
_symmetry.space_group_name_H-M   'P 1'
#
loop_
_entity.id
_entity.type
_entity.pdbx_description
1 polymer ?
#
loop_
_entity_poly.entity_id
_entity_poly.type
_entity_poly.pdbx_seq_one_letter_code
_entity_poly.pdbx_strand_id
1 'polypeptide(L)'
;MLNTIGVLRKRRYMINDEEVSLKPVRMQTIVYDHASKLSPGVKTSASNLKIPYASTSVKVVNEDCLIIYQKLVSEGRRPLLLNMANQTNPGGGYRKGDGAQEENLLRRSNYYQSLDIEISDNDASERLHCDDKCKLEQISKGDSFYPMDEFGAIYTTGITVFRKQKSMVMHL
;
A
#
# COMPACT_ATOMS: atom_id res chain seq x y z
N MET A 1 -3.13 -17.37 5.07
CA MET A 1 -4.00 -16.27 4.60
C MET A 1 -5.46 -16.37 5.04
N LEU A 2 -6.03 -17.57 5.23
CA LEU A 2 -7.42 -17.79 5.69
C LEU A 2 -7.84 -16.94 6.90
N ASN A 3 -6.93 -16.73 7.85
CA ASN A 3 -7.21 -15.93 9.04
C ASN A 3 -7.35 -14.42 8.73
N THR A 4 -6.56 -13.84 7.81
CA THR A 4 -6.64 -12.41 7.44
C THR A 4 -7.94 -12.10 6.70
N ILE A 5 -8.30 -12.92 5.71
CA ILE A 5 -9.57 -12.81 4.98
C ILE A 5 -10.75 -12.99 5.92
N GLY A 6 -10.69 -14.00 6.81
CA GLY A 6 -11.73 -14.24 7.81
C GLY A 6 -11.94 -13.07 8.78
N VAL A 7 -10.85 -12.44 9.23
CA VAL A 7 -10.92 -11.24 10.10
C VAL A 7 -11.58 -10.06 9.41
N LEU A 8 -11.27 -9.82 8.13
CA LEU A 8 -11.89 -8.72 7.38
C LEU A 8 -13.35 -8.96 7.07
N ARG A 9 -13.73 -10.19 6.69
CA ARG A 9 -15.13 -10.58 6.48
C ARG A 9 -15.96 -10.44 7.76
N LYS A 10 -15.38 -10.79 8.92
CA LYS A 10 -16.03 -10.63 10.22
C LYS A 10 -16.00 -9.18 10.72
N ARG A 11 -15.16 -8.31 10.15
CA ARG A 11 -14.88 -6.94 10.61
C ARG A 11 -14.54 -6.83 12.11
N ARG A 12 -14.00 -7.90 12.69
CA ARG A 12 -13.64 -7.99 14.10
C ARG A 12 -12.64 -9.11 14.32
N TYR A 13 -11.79 -8.95 15.33
CA TYR A 13 -10.85 -9.97 15.79
C TYR A 13 -10.58 -9.82 17.28
N MET A 14 -10.09 -10.89 17.90
CA MET A 14 -9.80 -10.91 19.35
C MET A 14 -8.30 -10.69 19.59
N ILE A 15 -7.96 -9.82 20.55
CA ILE A 15 -6.63 -9.71 21.15
C ILE A 15 -6.82 -9.84 22.66
N ASN A 16 -6.18 -10.81 23.31
CA ASN A 16 -6.22 -10.99 24.77
C ASN A 16 -7.66 -10.94 25.34
N ASP A 17 -8.59 -11.65 24.70
CA ASP A 17 -10.02 -11.69 25.02
C ASP A 17 -10.79 -10.36 24.87
N GLU A 18 -10.14 -9.31 24.38
CA GLU A 18 -10.79 -8.08 23.94
C GLU A 18 -11.15 -8.14 22.45
N GLU A 19 -12.38 -7.75 22.13
CA GLU A 19 -12.84 -7.64 20.75
C GLU A 19 -12.43 -6.29 20.14
N VAL A 20 -11.65 -6.35 19.08
CA VAL A 20 -11.31 -5.19 18.26
C VAL A 20 -12.19 -5.17 17.02
N SER A 21 -13.06 -4.17 16.93
CA SER A 21 -13.85 -3.90 15.73
C SER A 21 -13.01 -3.20 14.66
N LEU A 22 -13.06 -3.72 13.45
CA LEU A 22 -12.46 -3.12 12.26
C LEU A 22 -13.51 -2.29 11.54
N LYS A 23 -13.17 -1.03 11.24
CA LYS A 23 -13.96 -0.16 10.37
C LYS A 23 -13.11 0.23 9.16
N PRO A 24 -12.86 -0.69 8.21
CA PRO A 24 -12.10 -0.36 7.01
C PRO A 24 -12.82 0.75 6.25
N VAL A 25 -12.05 1.75 5.84
CA VAL A 25 -12.54 2.76 4.89
C VAL A 25 -12.45 2.20 3.48
N ARG A 26 -13.28 2.74 2.58
CA ARG A 26 -13.16 2.42 1.15
C ARG A 26 -11.80 2.90 0.67
N MET A 27 -11.00 1.99 0.12
CA MET A 27 -9.70 2.31 -0.44
C MET A 27 -9.85 3.03 -1.77
N GLN A 28 -8.82 3.78 -2.16
CA GLN A 28 -8.68 4.29 -3.52
C GLN A 28 -7.33 3.83 -4.05
N THR A 29 -7.36 3.21 -5.22
CA THR A 29 -6.17 2.68 -5.88
C THR A 29 -6.04 3.27 -7.27
N ILE A 30 -4.89 3.88 -7.53
CA ILE A 30 -4.56 4.54 -8.79
C ILE A 30 -3.39 3.80 -9.43
N VAL A 31 -3.57 3.41 -10.69
CA VAL A 31 -2.51 2.84 -11.52
C VAL A 31 -1.93 3.91 -12.43
N TYR A 32 -0.61 3.95 -12.48
CA TYR A 32 0.18 4.77 -13.38
C TYR A 32 0.95 3.83 -14.30
N ASP A 33 0.88 4.06 -15.60
CA ASP A 33 1.74 3.42 -16.60
C ASP A 33 2.91 4.34 -16.98
N HIS A 34 3.76 3.89 -17.92
CA HIS A 34 4.85 4.70 -18.42
C HIS A 34 4.36 6.05 -19.00
N ALA A 35 3.31 6.04 -19.82
CA ALA A 35 2.81 7.24 -20.50
C ALA A 35 2.30 8.30 -19.50
N SER A 36 1.60 7.87 -18.45
CA SER A 36 1.09 8.72 -17.37
C SER A 36 2.18 9.46 -16.58
N LYS A 37 3.40 8.93 -16.58
CA LYS A 37 4.55 9.50 -15.84
C LYS A 37 5.48 10.31 -16.73
N LEU A 38 5.38 10.18 -18.04
CA LEU A 38 6.18 10.96 -18.97
C LEU A 38 5.64 12.39 -19.05
N SER A 39 6.20 13.29 -18.24
CA SER A 39 6.11 14.72 -18.57
C SER A 39 7.12 15.06 -19.66
N PRO A 40 6.79 15.93 -20.64
CA PRO A 40 7.79 16.51 -21.53
C PRO A 40 8.93 17.09 -20.69
N GLY A 41 10.15 16.58 -20.88
CA GLY A 41 11.30 16.98 -20.08
C GLY A 41 11.56 18.48 -20.23
N VAL A 42 11.27 19.26 -19.19
CA VAL A 42 11.65 20.68 -19.17
C VAL A 42 13.15 20.73 -18.94
N LYS A 43 13.90 21.22 -19.94
CA LYS A 43 15.31 21.57 -19.73
C LYS A 43 15.37 22.79 -18.82
N THR A 44 15.59 22.57 -17.52
CA THR A 44 15.71 23.62 -16.51
C THR A 44 17.18 23.73 -16.07
N SER A 45 17.72 24.95 -16.08
CA SER A 45 19.03 25.23 -15.48
C SER A 45 19.01 24.90 -13.98
N ALA A 46 20.12 24.40 -13.45
CA ALA A 46 20.26 24.12 -12.01
C ALA A 46 19.93 25.34 -11.12
N SER A 47 20.21 26.56 -11.62
CA SER A 47 19.87 27.82 -10.95
C SER A 47 18.36 28.08 -10.78
N ASN A 48 17.53 27.41 -11.57
CA ASN A 48 16.08 27.57 -11.60
C ASN A 48 15.36 26.41 -10.89
N LEU A 49 16.11 25.46 -10.33
CA LEU A 49 15.54 24.40 -9.52
C LEU A 49 15.01 25.00 -8.22
N LYS A 50 13.68 25.01 -8.06
CA LYS A 50 13.07 25.29 -6.76
C LYS A 50 13.48 24.16 -5.81
N ILE A 51 14.31 24.48 -4.82
CA ILE A 51 14.65 23.55 -3.75
C ILE A 51 13.57 23.71 -2.67
N PRO A 52 12.61 22.78 -2.54
CA PRO A 52 11.51 22.94 -1.60
C PRO A 52 11.94 22.84 -0.13
N TYR A 53 13.12 22.25 0.13
CA TYR A 53 13.64 22.01 1.48
C TYR A 53 15.15 22.24 1.53
N ALA A 54 15.64 22.88 2.59
CA ALA A 54 17.07 23.18 2.76
C ALA A 54 17.95 21.92 2.88
N SER A 55 17.41 20.79 3.35
CA SER A 55 18.13 19.52 3.48
C SER A 55 17.16 18.33 3.56
N THR A 56 17.70 17.12 3.33
CA THR A 56 17.01 15.84 3.47
C THR A 56 17.68 15.01 4.55
N SER A 57 16.94 14.59 5.58
CA SER A 57 17.44 13.67 6.60
C SER A 57 17.26 12.22 6.14
N VAL A 58 18.36 11.47 6.09
CA VAL A 58 18.36 10.05 5.70
C VAL A 58 18.79 9.22 6.92
N LYS A 59 18.04 8.16 7.20
CA LYS A 59 18.32 7.21 8.29
C LYS A 59 18.19 5.79 7.79
N VAL A 60 19.11 4.93 8.20
CA VAL A 60 19.04 3.49 7.99
C VAL A 60 18.79 2.85 9.34
N VAL A 61 17.72 2.06 9.44
CA VAL A 61 17.30 1.40 10.67
C VAL A 61 17.00 -0.06 10.38
N ASN A 62 17.36 -0.94 11.30
CA ASN A 62 17.03 -2.36 11.22
C ASN A 62 15.69 -2.60 11.92
N GLU A 63 14.59 -2.21 11.26
CA GLU A 63 13.23 -2.27 11.83
C GLU A 63 12.18 -2.56 10.76
N ASP A 64 11.06 -3.16 11.16
CA ASP A 64 9.91 -3.45 10.28
C ASP A 64 9.26 -2.17 9.74
N CYS A 65 8.95 -2.15 8.45
CA CYS A 65 8.40 -0.96 7.79
C CYS A 65 7.10 -0.46 8.43
N LEU A 66 6.23 -1.36 8.89
CA LEU A 66 4.97 -0.97 9.54
C LEU A 66 5.20 -0.43 10.96
N ILE A 67 6.24 -0.88 11.65
CA ILE A 67 6.64 -0.32 12.95
C ILE A 67 7.15 1.12 12.78
N ILE A 68 8.05 1.35 11.82
CA ILE A 68 8.52 2.72 11.49
C ILE A 68 7.36 3.59 11.01
N TYR A 69 6.47 3.08 10.16
CA TYR A 69 5.29 3.80 9.70
C TYR A 69 4.41 4.23 10.88
N GLN A 70 4.10 3.31 11.78
CA GLN A 70 3.31 3.59 12.98
C GLN A 70 3.97 4.66 13.86
N LYS A 71 5.29 4.55 14.07
CA LYS A 71 6.05 5.55 14.84
C LYS A 71 5.94 6.94 14.21
N LEU A 72 6.19 7.06 12.91
CA LEU A 72 6.09 8.34 12.20
C LEU A 72 4.67 8.93 12.26
N VAL A 73 3.63 8.10 12.14
CA VAL A 73 2.23 8.54 12.31
C VAL A 73 1.98 9.04 13.74
N SER A 74 2.51 8.36 14.76
CA SER A 74 2.38 8.80 16.16
C SER A 74 3.09 10.13 16.44
N GLU A 75 4.11 10.47 15.65
CA GLU A 75 4.80 11.77 15.65
C GLU A 75 4.05 12.83 14.80
N GLY A 76 2.84 12.54 14.33
CA GLY A 76 2.02 13.44 13.52
C GLY A 76 2.44 13.56 12.05
N ARG A 77 3.28 12.65 11.54
CA ARG A 77 3.70 12.62 10.13
C ARG A 77 2.68 11.90 9.25
N ARG A 78 2.78 12.14 7.94
CA ARG A 78 2.00 11.46 6.88
C ARG A 78 2.95 10.70 5.94
N PRO A 79 3.57 9.60 6.40
CA PRO A 79 4.55 8.88 5.60
C PRO A 79 3.93 8.14 4.42
N LEU A 80 4.73 7.96 3.36
CA LEU A 80 4.48 6.98 2.29
C LEU A 80 5.31 5.73 2.57
N LEU A 81 4.73 4.56 2.26
CA LEU A 81 5.40 3.27 2.41
C LEU A 81 5.59 2.66 1.02
N LEU A 82 6.83 2.35 0.67
CA LEU A 82 7.15 1.65 -0.57
C LEU A 82 6.89 0.14 -0.39
N ASN A 83 5.98 -0.42 -1.18
CA ASN A 83 5.84 -1.87 -1.32
C ASN A 83 6.88 -2.37 -2.33
N MET A 84 7.73 -3.32 -1.94
CA MET A 84 8.68 -3.98 -2.85
C MET A 84 7.96 -5.09 -3.62
N ALA A 85 7.00 -4.68 -4.46
CA ALA A 85 6.03 -5.56 -5.08
C ALA A 85 6.64 -6.46 -6.17
N ASN A 86 6.12 -7.67 -6.29
CA ASN A 86 6.36 -8.51 -7.47
C ASN A 86 5.71 -7.89 -8.71
N GLN A 87 6.42 -7.82 -9.85
CA GLN A 87 5.91 -7.21 -11.09
C GLN A 87 4.72 -7.97 -11.71
N THR A 88 4.66 -9.28 -11.53
CA THR A 88 3.76 -10.17 -12.28
C THR A 88 2.49 -10.55 -11.55
N ASN A 89 2.54 -10.65 -10.22
CA ASN A 89 1.41 -11.14 -9.43
C ASN A 89 1.31 -10.38 -8.11
N PRO A 90 0.10 -10.01 -7.66
CA PRO A 90 -0.09 -9.34 -6.38
C PRO A 90 0.35 -10.25 -5.23
N GLY A 91 1.21 -9.75 -4.35
CA GLY A 91 1.62 -10.50 -3.17
C GLY A 91 2.55 -11.67 -3.42
N GLY A 92 3.22 -11.68 -4.58
CA GLY A 92 4.36 -12.53 -4.88
C GLY A 92 4.28 -13.93 -4.28
N GLY A 93 3.52 -14.85 -4.90
CA GLY A 93 3.57 -16.25 -4.52
C GLY A 93 3.29 -16.54 -3.03
N TYR A 94 2.50 -15.72 -2.34
CA TYR A 94 2.14 -15.78 -0.90
C TYR A 94 1.82 -17.17 -0.32
N ARG A 95 1.58 -18.16 -1.19
CA ARG A 95 1.41 -19.58 -0.87
C ARG A 95 2.74 -20.27 -0.50
N LYS A 96 3.90 -19.63 -0.73
CA LYS A 96 5.25 -20.18 -0.44
C LYS A 96 5.80 -19.79 0.94
N GLY A 97 5.28 -18.75 1.58
CA GLY A 97 5.53 -18.46 3.00
C GLY A 97 6.87 -17.79 3.29
N ASP A 98 7.49 -17.13 2.32
CA ASP A 98 8.75 -16.43 2.52
C ASP A 98 8.54 -15.11 3.27
N GLY A 99 9.43 -14.78 4.21
CA GLY A 99 9.34 -13.59 5.08
C GLY A 99 9.51 -12.23 4.39
N ALA A 100 9.18 -12.11 3.10
CA ALA A 100 9.34 -10.91 2.30
C ALA A 100 8.46 -9.74 2.81
N GLN A 101 8.89 -8.52 2.50
CA GLN A 101 8.22 -7.29 2.94
C GLN A 101 6.78 -7.19 2.40
N GLU A 102 6.57 -7.48 1.12
CA GLU A 102 5.24 -7.46 0.49
C GLU A 102 4.27 -8.43 1.17
N GLU A 103 4.69 -9.67 1.41
CA GLU A 103 3.85 -10.67 2.09
C GLU A 103 3.46 -10.22 3.50
N ASN A 104 4.40 -9.60 4.22
CA ASN A 104 4.16 -9.08 5.57
C ASN A 104 3.07 -7.98 5.56
N LEU A 105 3.14 -7.05 4.60
CA LEU A 105 2.14 -6.00 4.40
C LEU A 105 0.76 -6.59 4.15
N LEU A 106 0.64 -7.53 3.20
CA LEU A 106 -0.64 -8.13 2.82
C LEU A 106 -1.24 -8.99 3.93
N ARG A 107 -0.42 -9.66 4.73
CA ARG A 107 -0.89 -10.48 5.86
C ARG A 107 -1.44 -9.66 7.02
N ARG A 108 -0.94 -8.44 7.21
CA ARG A 108 -1.23 -7.57 8.36
C ARG A 108 -2.21 -6.44 8.06
N SER A 109 -2.67 -6.35 6.81
CA SER A 109 -3.57 -5.29 6.35
C SER A 109 -4.66 -5.84 5.43
N ASN A 110 -5.56 -4.95 5.01
CA ASN A 110 -6.53 -5.23 3.96
C ASN A 110 -6.01 -4.90 2.56
N TYR A 111 -4.71 -4.65 2.41
CA TYR A 111 -4.11 -4.19 1.16
C TYR A 111 -4.33 -5.16 -0.02
N TYR A 112 -4.51 -6.46 0.22
CA TYR A 112 -4.85 -7.38 -0.87
C TYR A 112 -6.17 -7.01 -1.57
N GLN A 113 -7.13 -6.37 -0.88
CA GLN A 113 -8.41 -5.98 -1.48
C GLN A 113 -8.24 -4.90 -2.56
N SER A 114 -7.11 -4.20 -2.62
CA SER A 114 -6.82 -3.27 -3.72
C SER A 114 -6.11 -3.90 -4.90
N LEU A 115 -5.42 -5.04 -4.70
CA LEU A 115 -4.53 -5.62 -5.71
C LEU A 115 -5.08 -6.91 -6.34
N ASP A 116 -5.83 -7.71 -5.57
CA ASP A 116 -6.32 -9.02 -5.98
C ASP A 116 -7.83 -8.97 -6.26
N ILE A 117 -8.20 -8.96 -7.54
CA ILE A 117 -9.59 -8.85 -7.98
C ILE A 117 -10.39 -10.09 -7.62
N GLU A 118 -9.78 -11.28 -7.66
CA GLU A 118 -10.47 -12.55 -7.45
C GLU A 118 -10.96 -12.68 -6.00
N ILE A 119 -10.21 -12.09 -5.07
CA ILE A 119 -10.46 -12.20 -3.62
C ILE A 119 -11.05 -10.89 -3.05
N SER A 120 -10.96 -9.77 -3.77
CA SER A 120 -11.48 -8.48 -3.29
C SER A 120 -13.01 -8.47 -3.22
N ASP A 121 -13.54 -7.76 -2.21
CA ASP A 121 -14.96 -7.39 -2.22
C ASP A 121 -15.13 -6.23 -3.22
N ASN A 122 -16.12 -6.31 -4.10
CA ASN A 122 -16.34 -5.38 -5.23
C ASN A 122 -16.45 -3.88 -4.87
N ASP A 123 -16.69 -3.56 -3.59
CA ASP A 123 -16.83 -2.18 -3.09
C ASP A 123 -15.71 -1.77 -2.12
N ALA A 124 -14.71 -2.64 -1.89
CA ALA A 124 -13.62 -2.37 -0.95
C ALA A 124 -12.62 -1.31 -1.46
N SER A 125 -12.44 -1.20 -2.78
CA SER A 125 -11.55 -0.21 -3.40
C SER A 125 -12.22 0.44 -4.61
N GLU A 126 -12.13 1.77 -4.69
CA GLU A 126 -12.21 2.48 -5.96
C GLU A 126 -10.91 2.23 -6.76
N ARG A 127 -11.03 2.05 -8.08
CA ARG A 127 -9.93 1.65 -8.98
C ARG A 127 -9.88 2.63 -10.14
N LEU A 128 -8.76 3.33 -10.27
CA LEU A 128 -8.56 4.42 -11.21
C LEU A 128 -7.27 4.18 -12.01
N HIS A 129 -7.28 4.59 -13.28
CA HIS A 129 -6.10 4.74 -14.12
C HIS A 129 -5.79 6.22 -14.27
N CYS A 130 -4.51 6.58 -14.18
CA CYS A 130 -4.06 7.92 -14.51
C CYS A 130 -3.59 7.92 -15.97
N ASP A 131 -4.16 8.78 -16.81
CA ASP A 131 -3.73 8.95 -18.20
C ASP A 131 -2.48 9.85 -18.33
N ASP A 132 -1.98 10.00 -19.56
CA ASP A 132 -0.88 10.88 -19.95
C ASP A 132 -1.15 12.39 -19.71
N LYS A 133 -2.40 12.75 -19.44
CA LYS A 133 -2.86 14.11 -19.12
C LYS A 133 -3.14 14.29 -17.63
N CYS A 134 -2.72 13.35 -16.80
CA CYS A 134 -2.96 13.34 -15.35
C CYS A 134 -4.46 13.31 -14.96
N LYS A 135 -5.33 12.81 -15.84
CA LYS A 135 -6.74 12.59 -15.55
C LYS A 135 -6.93 11.20 -14.96
N LEU A 136 -7.86 11.11 -14.01
CA LEU A 136 -8.23 9.85 -13.36
C LEU A 136 -9.48 9.29 -14.03
N GLU A 137 -9.35 8.11 -14.62
CA GLU A 137 -10.45 7.38 -15.27
C GLU A 137 -10.77 6.11 -14.49
N GLN A 138 -12.06 5.81 -14.34
CA GLN A 138 -12.49 4.62 -13.62
C GLN A 138 -12.22 3.36 -14.45
N ILE A 139 -11.52 2.40 -13.85
CA ILE A 139 -11.21 1.12 -14.49
C ILE A 139 -12.41 0.17 -14.35
N SER A 140 -12.70 -0.62 -15.38
CA SER A 140 -13.80 -1.58 -15.38
C SER A 140 -13.61 -2.66 -14.31
N LYS A 141 -14.74 -3.13 -13.74
CA LYS A 141 -14.76 -4.22 -12.77
C LYS A 141 -14.32 -5.51 -13.47
N GLY A 142 -13.04 -5.86 -13.38
CA GLY A 142 -12.46 -7.08 -13.96
C GLY A 142 -11.01 -6.93 -14.44
N ASP A 143 -10.56 -5.70 -14.71
CA ASP A 143 -9.22 -5.48 -15.27
C ASP A 143 -8.15 -5.61 -14.20
N SER A 144 -7.24 -6.56 -14.38
CA SER A 144 -6.07 -6.77 -13.53
C SER A 144 -5.11 -5.57 -13.60
N PHE A 145 -4.56 -5.16 -12.45
CA PHE A 145 -3.43 -4.23 -12.42
C PHE A 145 -2.09 -4.92 -12.75
N TYR A 146 -2.14 -6.23 -12.90
CA TYR A 146 -1.01 -7.10 -13.17
C TYR A 146 -1.15 -7.77 -14.53
N PRO A 147 -0.03 -7.96 -15.27
CA PRO A 147 1.32 -7.56 -14.90
C PRO A 147 1.50 -6.03 -14.87
N MET A 148 2.34 -5.54 -13.95
CA MET A 148 2.66 -4.11 -13.90
C MET A 148 3.56 -3.73 -15.07
N ASP A 149 3.28 -2.57 -15.66
CA ASP A 149 4.16 -1.92 -16.64
C ASP A 149 5.57 -1.72 -16.06
N GLU A 150 6.62 -1.86 -16.88
CA GLU A 150 8.03 -1.77 -16.46
C GLU A 150 8.36 -0.45 -15.76
N PHE A 151 7.69 0.63 -16.15
CA PHE A 151 7.81 1.94 -15.51
C PHE A 151 6.52 2.35 -14.79
N GLY A 152 5.62 1.41 -14.55
CA GLY A 152 4.36 1.60 -13.87
C GLY A 152 4.50 1.83 -12.36
N ALA A 153 3.42 2.26 -11.72
CA ALA A 153 3.30 2.26 -10.26
C ALA A 153 1.84 2.11 -9.86
N ILE A 154 1.63 1.56 -8.67
CA ILE A 154 0.30 1.49 -8.04
C ILE A 154 0.36 2.29 -6.74
N TYR A 155 -0.55 3.24 -6.61
CA TYR A 155 -0.72 4.02 -5.38
C TYR A 155 -2.05 3.64 -4.74
N THR A 156 -2.02 3.24 -3.47
CA THR A 156 -3.22 2.87 -2.72
C THR A 156 -3.32 3.67 -1.42
N THR A 157 -4.50 4.22 -1.18
CA THR A 157 -4.86 4.91 0.08
C THR A 157 -5.98 4.17 0.82
N GLY A 158 -6.15 4.48 2.11
CA GLY A 158 -7.20 3.88 2.93
C GLY A 158 -6.88 2.48 3.44
N ILE A 159 -5.64 2.01 3.26
CA ILE A 159 -5.19 0.72 3.79
C ILE A 159 -5.32 0.72 5.32
N THR A 160 -6.01 -0.28 5.83
CA THR A 160 -6.16 -0.54 7.26
C THR A 160 -5.19 -1.64 7.67
N VAL A 161 -4.26 -1.31 8.58
CA VAL A 161 -3.32 -2.26 9.19
C VAL A 161 -3.88 -2.69 10.55
N PHE A 162 -4.00 -3.99 10.78
CA PHE A 162 -4.68 -4.55 11.96
C PHE A 162 -3.92 -5.68 12.66
N ARG A 163 -2.63 -5.88 12.32
CA ARG A 163 -1.77 -6.83 13.05
C ARG A 163 -0.43 -6.18 13.37
N LYS A 164 0.03 -6.35 14.61
CA LYS A 164 1.42 -6.09 15.01
C LYS A 164 2.25 -7.37 14.87
N GLN A 165 3.56 -7.22 14.68
CA GLN A 165 4.48 -8.35 14.77
C GLN A 165 4.48 -8.86 16.22
N LYS A 166 4.48 -10.19 16.42
CA LYS A 166 4.68 -10.79 17.75
C LYS A 166 6.13 -10.57 18.18
N SER A 167 6.40 -9.44 18.81
CA SER A 167 7.47 -9.28 19.79
C SER A 167 7.19 -8.02 20.61
N MET A 168 7.02 -8.22 21.92
CA MET A 168 6.68 -7.23 22.95
C MET A 168 5.20 -6.84 23.03
N VAL A 169 4.52 -7.53 23.94
CA VAL A 169 3.44 -6.97 24.75
C VAL A 169 3.99 -5.71 25.42
N MET A 170 3.47 -4.54 25.05
CA MET A 170 3.39 -3.42 25.96
C MET A 170 1.95 -2.96 25.95
N HIS A 171 1.38 -2.95 27.15
CA HIS A 171 0.06 -2.40 27.44
C HIS A 171 0.02 -0.95 26.95
N LEU A 172 -0.98 -0.66 26.11
CA LEU A 172 -1.49 0.70 25.89
C LEU A 172 -2.79 0.80 26.67
#